data_AF-A0A7D7ZUP3-F1
#
_entry.id   AF-A0A7D7ZUP3-F1
#
_cell.length_a   1.000
_cell.length_b   1.000
_cell.length_c   1.000
_cell.angle_alpha   90.00
_cell.angle_beta   90.00
_cell.angle_gamma   90.00
#
_symmetry.space_group_name_H-M   'P 1'
#
loop_
_entity.id
_entity.type
_entity.pdbx_description
1 polymer ?
#
loop_
_entity_poly.entity_id
_entity_poly.type
_entity_poly.pdbx_seq_one_letter_code
_entity_poly.pdbx_strand_id
1 'polypeptide(L)'
;MKFDPRTIEHLGIQMYSTLPPVIAELVSNSYDAEAEEVTIHLFDEKEKEIIVEDNGHGMSFSEINDKFLLIGRNRRETESSQKSENNKRYVIGKNRK
;
A
#
# COMPACT_ATOMS: atom_id res chain seq x y z
N MET A 1 -16.63 4.22 -14.34
CA MET A 1 -16.63 3.85 -12.91
C MET A 1 -18.05 3.92 -12.38
N LYS A 2 -18.57 2.85 -11.75
CA LYS A 2 -19.80 2.89 -10.96
C LYS A 2 -19.39 2.48 -9.54
N PHE A 3 -19.50 3.39 -8.58
CA PHE A 3 -19.25 3.11 -7.16
C PHE A 3 -20.54 3.31 -6.37
N ASP A 4 -20.77 2.46 -5.37
CA ASP A 4 -21.85 2.66 -4.40
C ASP A 4 -21.44 3.82 -3.45
N PRO A 5 -22.27 4.85 -3.28
CA PRO A 5 -21.97 5.99 -2.41
C PRO A 5 -21.62 5.58 -0.97
N ARG A 6 -22.16 4.48 -0.47
CA ARG A 6 -21.91 3.96 0.88
C ARG A 6 -20.52 3.33 1.01
N THR A 7 -19.96 2.84 -0.08
CA THR A 7 -18.57 2.37 -0.13
C THR A 7 -17.60 3.53 0.03
N ILE A 8 -17.90 4.69 -0.57
CA ILE A 8 -17.09 5.91 -0.42
C ILE A 8 -17.18 6.47 0.99
N GLU A 9 -18.38 6.45 1.60
CA GLU A 9 -18.57 6.91 2.97
C GLU A 9 -17.83 6.04 4.00
N HIS A 10 -17.86 4.71 3.82
CA HIS A 10 -17.14 3.78 4.70
C HIS A 10 -15.62 3.84 4.51
N LEU A 11 -15.14 3.99 3.26
CA LEU A 11 -13.73 4.30 2.99
C LEU A 11 -13.35 5.65 3.61
N GLY A 12 -14.17 6.68 3.44
CA GLY A 12 -13.93 8.03 3.94
C GLY A 12 -13.82 8.08 5.47
N ILE A 13 -14.64 7.31 6.18
CA ILE A 13 -14.57 7.20 7.64
C ILE A 13 -13.29 6.46 8.09
N GLN A 14 -12.88 5.39 7.38
CA GLN A 14 -11.61 4.70 7.65
C GLN A 14 -10.37 5.50 7.21
N MET A 15 -10.51 6.44 6.26
CA MET A 15 -9.46 7.38 5.85
C MET A 15 -9.16 8.44 6.91
N TYR A 16 -10.05 8.65 7.89
CA TYR A 16 -9.71 9.36 9.15
C TYR A 16 -8.88 8.47 10.11
N SER A 17 -8.16 7.49 9.58
CA SER A 17 -7.03 6.86 10.23
C SER A 17 -6.03 7.95 10.62
N THR A 18 -5.62 7.97 11.88
CA THR A 18 -4.43 8.72 12.31
C THR A 18 -3.29 8.42 11.33
N LEU A 19 -2.51 9.42 10.92
CA LEU A 19 -1.41 9.29 9.97
C LEU A 19 -0.47 8.08 10.22
N PRO A 20 -0.15 7.67 11.47
CA PRO A 20 0.79 6.56 11.70
C PRO A 20 0.38 5.22 11.08
N PRO A 21 -0.87 4.71 11.21
CA PRO A 21 -1.34 3.54 10.47
C PRO A 21 -1.13 3.59 8.95
N VAL A 22 -1.37 4.75 8.33
CA VAL A 22 -1.20 4.94 6.88
C VAL A 22 0.27 4.82 6.50
N ILE A 23 1.15 5.52 7.24
CA ILE A 23 2.60 5.43 7.04
C ILE A 23 3.08 3.99 7.25
N ALA A 24 2.57 3.30 8.27
CA ALA A 24 2.91 1.90 8.53
C ALA A 24 2.47 0.95 7.40
N GLU A 25 1.34 1.24 6.75
CA GLU A 25 0.90 0.49 5.57
C GLU A 25 1.80 0.73 4.36
N LEU A 26 2.23 1.97 4.11
CA LEU A 26 3.18 2.28 3.05
C LEU A 26 4.54 1.60 3.28
N VAL A 27 5.07 1.65 4.51
CA VAL A 27 6.31 0.94 4.88
C VAL A 27 6.16 -0.57 4.73
N SER A 28 4.98 -1.13 5.07
CA SER A 28 4.70 -2.54 4.84
C SER A 28 4.71 -2.91 3.36
N ASN A 29 4.19 -2.03 2.49
CA ASN A 29 4.24 -2.23 1.04
C ASN A 29 5.68 -2.17 0.52
N SER A 30 6.51 -1.26 1.01
CA SER A 30 7.93 -1.20 0.67
C SER A 30 8.69 -2.46 1.13
N TYR A 31 8.34 -3.03 2.29
CA TYR A 31 8.89 -4.32 2.73
C TYR A 31 8.51 -5.47 1.79
N ASP A 32 7.24 -5.52 1.36
CA ASP A 32 6.74 -6.49 0.38
C ASP A 32 7.38 -6.26 -1.02
N ALA A 33 7.76 -5.01 -1.31
CA ALA A 33 8.59 -4.59 -2.44
C ALA A 33 10.07 -4.97 -2.29
N GLU A 34 10.45 -5.63 -1.19
CA GLU A 34 11.83 -6.05 -0.92
C GLU A 34 12.82 -4.88 -0.78
N ALA A 35 12.33 -3.67 -0.51
CA ALA A 35 13.17 -2.51 -0.27
C ALA A 35 14.20 -2.80 0.84
N GLU A 36 15.39 -2.25 0.66
CA GLU A 36 16.45 -2.22 1.67
C GLU A 36 16.36 -0.95 2.51
N GLU A 37 15.90 0.15 1.88
CA GLU A 37 15.75 1.46 2.50
C GLU A 37 14.37 2.04 2.18
N VAL A 38 13.78 2.70 3.17
CA VAL A 38 12.56 3.50 3.04
C VAL A 38 12.81 4.86 3.66
N THR A 39 12.63 5.91 2.88
CA THR A 39 12.84 7.29 3.30
C THR A 39 11.49 8.00 3.45
N ILE A 40 11.29 8.65 4.60
CA ILE A 40 10.08 9.41 4.90
C ILE A 40 10.47 10.89 5.01
N HIS A 41 9.97 11.70 4.08
CA HIS A 41 10.12 13.14 4.12
C HIS A 41 8.87 13.76 4.72
N LEU A 42 9.06 14.63 5.72
CA LEU A 42 8.00 15.37 6.39
C LEU A 42 8.19 16.86 6.15
N PHE A 43 7.23 17.48 5.47
CA PHE A 43 7.21 18.91 5.22
C PHE A 43 6.07 19.53 6.04
N ASP A 44 6.43 20.38 7.00
CA ASP A 44 5.48 21.11 7.87
C ASP A 44 5.44 22.61 7.56
N GLU A 45 5.85 22.99 6.35
CA GLU A 45 5.75 24.37 5.87
C GLU A 45 4.33 24.66 5.33
N LYS A 46 4.16 25.77 4.59
CA LYS A 46 2.84 26.32 4.17
C LYS A 46 1.87 25.29 3.60
N GLU A 47 2.38 24.31 2.88
CA GLU A 47 1.65 23.12 2.43
C GLU A 47 2.22 21.90 3.17
N LYS A 48 1.38 21.20 3.94
CA LYS A 48 1.81 20.01 4.67
C LYS A 48 1.90 18.84 3.71
N GLU A 49 3.07 18.22 3.62
CA GLU A 49 3.33 17.11 2.70
C GLU A 49 4.10 15.99 3.42
N ILE A 50 3.76 14.75 3.06
CA ILE A 50 4.50 13.55 3.49
C ILE A 50 4.82 12.75 2.23
N ILE A 51 6.11 12.49 2.00
CA ILE A 51 6.58 11.65 0.91
C ILE A 51 7.18 10.39 1.51
N VAL A 52 6.78 9.22 1.01
CA VAL A 52 7.37 7.92 1.35
C VAL A 52 7.99 7.36 0.07
N GLU A 53 9.31 7.18 0.09
CA GLU A 53 10.10 6.66 -1.03
C GLU A 53 10.79 5.37 -0.61
N ASP A 54 10.84 4.37 -1.48
CA ASP A 54 11.57 3.13 -1.26
C ASP A 54 12.36 2.70 -2.50
N ASN A 55 13.36 1.85 -2.28
CA ASN A 55 14.23 1.31 -3.33
C ASN A 55 13.92 -0.16 -3.67
N GLY A 56 12.69 -0.60 -3.42
CA GLY A 56 12.23 -1.95 -3.72
C GLY A 56 11.99 -2.19 -5.20
N HIS A 57 11.41 -3.36 -5.52
CA HIS A 57 10.85 -3.61 -6.84
C HIS A 57 9.66 -2.67 -7.06
N GLY A 58 9.78 -1.83 -8.10
CA GLY A 58 8.71 -0.95 -8.50
C GLY A 58 7.56 -1.72 -9.17
N MET A 59 6.58 -0.97 -9.66
CA MET A 59 5.48 -1.52 -10.45
C MET A 59 5.55 -0.98 -11.88
N SER A 60 5.30 -1.85 -12.86
CA SER A 60 4.98 -1.40 -14.21
C SER A 60 3.62 -0.68 -14.24
N PHE A 61 3.36 0.06 -15.31
CA PHE A 61 2.08 0.77 -15.48
C PHE A 61 0.86 -0.16 -15.37
N SER A 62 0.91 -1.36 -15.98
CA SER A 62 -0.15 -2.36 -15.85
C SER A 62 -0.32 -2.82 -14.41
N GLU A 63 0.78 -3.06 -13.69
CA GLU A 63 0.74 -3.51 -12.31
C GLU A 63 0.15 -2.46 -11.37
N ILE A 64 0.46 -1.18 -11.58
CA ILE A 64 -0.17 -0.11 -10.80
C ILE A 64 -1.70 -0.16 -10.96
N ASN A 65 -2.18 -0.31 -12.20
CA ASN A 65 -3.62 -0.35 -12.47
C ASN A 65 -4.29 -1.60 -11.88
N ASP A 66 -3.69 -2.76 -12.08
CA ASP A 66 -4.31 -4.04 -11.73
C ASP A 66 -4.10 -4.42 -10.26
N LYS A 67 -3.01 -3.95 -9.63
CA LYS A 67 -2.59 -4.35 -8.28
C LYS A 67 -2.83 -3.28 -7.21
N PHE A 68 -2.61 -2.00 -7.53
CA PHE A 68 -2.62 -0.91 -6.56
C PHE A 68 -3.89 -0.05 -6.63
N LEU A 69 -4.34 0.32 -7.84
CA LEU A 69 -5.52 1.19 -8.03
C LEU A 69 -6.85 0.43 -8.03
N LEU A 70 -6.82 -0.91 -8.14
CA LEU A 70 -8.01 -1.74 -8.12
C LEU A 70 -8.56 -1.94 -6.70
N ILE A 71 -9.59 -1.17 -6.35
CA ILE A 71 -10.28 -1.28 -5.06
C ILE A 71 -11.03 -2.62 -4.96
N GLY A 72 -10.88 -3.32 -3.83
CA GLY A 72 -11.56 -4.60 -3.57
C GLY A 72 -10.84 -5.82 -4.17
N ARG A 73 -9.60 -5.67 -4.66
CA ARG A 73 -8.78 -6.79 -5.11
C ARG A 73 -8.53 -7.77 -3.97
N ASN A 74 -9.02 -9.00 -4.11
CA ASN A 74 -8.73 -10.07 -3.16
C ASN A 74 -7.36 -10.70 -3.46
N ARG A 75 -6.31 -10.09 -2.90
CA ARG A 75 -4.92 -10.53 -3.08
C ARG A 75 -4.68 -11.98 -2.62
N ARG A 76 -5.54 -12.55 -1.75
CA ARG A 76 -5.44 -13.94 -1.28
C ARG A 76 -5.87 -14.97 -2.33
N GLU A 77 -6.80 -14.62 -3.20
CA GLU A 77 -7.27 -15.51 -4.28
C GLU A 77 -6.41 -15.38 -5.54
N THR A 78 -5.91 -14.17 -5.83
CA THR A 78 -5.15 -13.91 -7.05
C THR A 78 -3.66 -14.23 -6.96
N GLU A 79 -3.06 -14.20 -5.75
CA GLU A 79 -1.63 -14.47 -5.56
C GLU A 79 -1.43 -15.73 -4.69
N SER A 80 -0.91 -16.80 -5.31
CA SER A 80 -0.70 -18.11 -4.68
C SER A 80 0.48 -18.13 -3.69
N SER A 81 1.45 -17.22 -3.85
CA SER A 81 2.64 -17.14 -2.99
C SER A 81 2.41 -16.30 -1.74
N GLN A 82 2.86 -16.80 -0.58
CA GLN A 82 2.93 -16.04 0.68
C GLN A 82 4.26 -15.26 0.80
N LYS A 83 5.08 -15.31 -0.24
CA LYS A 83 6.41 -14.72 -0.27
C LYS A 83 6.48 -13.56 -1.25
N SER A 84 7.45 -12.68 -1.02
CA SER A 84 7.84 -11.61 -1.94
C SER A 84 8.31 -12.19 -3.28
N GLU A 85 8.43 -11.35 -4.31
CA GLU A 85 8.66 -11.77 -5.69
C GLU A 85 9.93 -12.64 -5.86
N ASN A 86 11.01 -12.34 -5.11
CA ASN A 86 12.24 -13.12 -5.12
C ASN A 86 12.24 -14.32 -4.16
N ASN A 87 11.11 -14.60 -3.49
CA ASN A 87 10.91 -15.67 -2.50
C ASN A 87 11.75 -15.59 -1.22
N LYS A 88 12.35 -14.44 -0.88
CA LYS A 88 13.18 -14.27 0.34
C LYS A 88 12.38 -13.83 1.56
N ARG A 89 11.29 -13.06 1.40
CA ARG A 89 10.51 -12.51 2.52
C ARG A 89 9.08 -13.03 2.52
N TYR A 90 8.45 -13.10 3.70
CA TYR A 90 7.01 -13.33 3.79
C TYR A 90 6.28 -12.00 3.68
N VAL A 91 5.27 -11.91 2.82
CA VAL A 91 4.53 -10.65 2.66
C VAL A 91 3.68 -10.34 3.88
N ILE A 92 3.74 -9.11 4.37
CA ILE A 92 3.05 -8.68 5.59
C ILE A 92 1.53 -8.62 5.36
N GLY A 93 1.11 -8.19 4.16
CA GLY A 93 -0.30 -7.99 3.81
C GLY A 93 -1.21 -9.23 3.92
N LYS A 94 -0.66 -10.44 4.07
CA LYS A 94 -1.42 -11.69 4.22
C LYS A 94 -1.77 -12.05 5.68
N ASN A 95 -1.06 -11.51 6.67
CA ASN A 95 -1.16 -11.95 8.08
C ASN A 95 -2.11 -11.14 8.97
N ARG A 96 -2.83 -10.14 8.45
CA ARG A 96 -3.91 -9.51 9.21
C ARG A 96 -5.13 -10.46 9.27
N LYS A 97 -5.30 -11.12 10.41
CA LYS A 97 -6.53 -11.82 10.80
C LYS A 97 -7.63 -10.81 11.10
#